data_AF-A0A382SJ55-F1
#
_entry.id   AF-A0A382SJ55-F1
#
_cell.length_a   1.000
_cell.length_b   1.000
_cell.length_c   1.000
_cell.angle_alpha   90.00
_cell.angle_beta   90.00
_cell.angle_gamma   90.00
#
_symmetry.space_group_name_H-M   'P 1'
#
loop_
_entity.id
_entity.type
_entity.pdbx_description
1 polymer ?
#
loop_
_entity_poly.entity_id
_entity_poly.type
_entity_poly.pdbx_seq_one_letter_code
_entity_poly.pdbx_strand_id
1 'polypeptide(L)'
;VVLVENVSRGGFPQTGLPYKAIEQEMPARNIDENLFIMSENAHTRFDQVISTFVSIDTDAAMLFYRMLSPLFQQAYAEIGFRNVSFDDTLRSAINTVLRFNNVEGPYQLVKPSVMYLYADASIENLQDVHKQLIRIGPDNTAILKAKLREFVSLL
;
A
#
# COMPACT_ATOMS: atom_id res chain seq x y z
N VAL A 1 -8.24 -9.53 6.76
CA VAL A 1 -9.46 -9.11 6.02
C VAL A 1 -9.68 -7.60 6.02
N VAL A 2 -9.60 -6.89 7.15
CA VAL A 2 -9.85 -5.42 7.23
C VAL A 2 -8.94 -4.59 6.33
N LEU A 3 -7.62 -4.84 6.33
CA LEU A 3 -6.69 -4.11 5.46
C LEU A 3 -7.06 -4.29 3.98
N VAL A 4 -7.33 -5.53 3.56
CA VAL A 4 -7.73 -5.87 2.19
C VAL A 4 -9.00 -5.12 1.79
N GLU A 5 -9.99 -5.06 2.67
CA GLU A 5 -11.22 -4.30 2.41
C GLU A 5 -11.01 -2.78 2.31
N ASN A 6 -10.15 -2.20 3.14
CA ASN A 6 -9.84 -0.77 3.02
C ASN A 6 -9.15 -0.48 1.68
N VAL A 7 -8.16 -1.31 1.32
CA VAL A 7 -7.44 -1.16 0.06
C VAL A 7 -8.35 -1.39 -1.14
N SER A 8 -9.32 -2.31 -1.07
CA SER A 8 -10.31 -2.53 -2.16
C SER A 8 -11.09 -1.26 -2.50
N ARG A 9 -11.30 -0.37 -1.50
CA ARG A 9 -11.98 0.92 -1.64
C ARG A 9 -11.05 2.12 -1.84
N GLY A 10 -9.75 1.89 -1.98
CA GLY A 10 -8.74 2.95 -2.12
C GLY A 10 -8.21 3.53 -0.81
N GLY A 11 -8.71 3.06 0.34
CA GLY A 11 -8.23 3.48 1.65
C GLY A 11 -6.93 2.78 2.06
N PHE A 12 -6.21 3.39 3.01
CA PHE A 12 -5.03 2.77 3.63
C PHE A 12 -5.01 3.11 5.13
N PRO A 13 -5.33 2.16 6.02
CA PRO A 13 -5.48 2.44 7.44
C PRO A 13 -4.14 2.81 8.08
N GLN A 14 -4.16 3.80 8.97
CA GLN A 14 -2.96 4.26 9.70
C GLN A 14 -2.70 3.46 10.98
N THR A 15 -3.71 2.75 11.49
CA THR A 15 -3.67 1.95 12.72
C THR A 15 -4.29 0.57 12.49
N GLY A 16 -4.01 -0.38 13.39
CA GLY A 16 -4.55 -1.74 13.28
C GLY A 16 -4.01 -2.53 12.09
N LEU A 17 -2.82 -2.17 11.59
CA LEU A 17 -2.14 -2.89 10.52
C LEU A 17 -1.70 -4.28 11.00
N PRO A 18 -1.79 -5.32 10.15
CA PRO A 18 -1.38 -6.68 10.50
C PRO A 18 0.15 -6.88 10.45
N TYR A 19 0.91 -5.78 10.44
CA TYR A 19 2.37 -5.75 10.37
C TYR A 19 2.90 -4.53 11.14
N LYS A 20 4.17 -4.57 11.52
CA LYS A 20 4.83 -3.46 12.23
C LYS A 20 5.05 -2.28 11.29
N ALA A 21 4.76 -1.07 11.78
CA ALA A 21 5.02 0.15 11.04
C ALA A 21 6.52 0.34 10.76
N ILE A 22 6.84 1.02 9.67
CA ILE A 22 8.21 1.46 9.39
C ILE A 22 8.50 2.63 10.34
N GLU A 23 9.43 2.40 11.28
CA GLU A 23 9.81 3.38 12.30
C GLU A 23 10.79 4.44 11.78
N GLN A 24 11.38 4.21 10.61
CA GLN A 24 12.30 5.16 9.98
C GLN A 24 11.56 6.43 9.58
N GLU A 25 11.96 7.58 10.15
CA GLU A 25 11.43 8.89 9.78
C GLU A 25 11.59 9.14 8.27
N MET A 26 10.62 9.84 7.67
CA MET A 26 10.70 10.18 6.26
C MET A 26 11.75 11.28 6.05
N PRO A 27 12.86 11.00 5.34
CA PRO A 27 13.84 12.01 5.00
C PRO A 27 13.19 13.06 4.11
N ALA A 28 13.25 14.32 4.55
CA ALA A 28 12.79 15.47 3.80
C ALA A 28 13.69 16.66 4.09
N ARG A 29 13.95 17.48 3.09
CA ARG A 29 14.75 18.70 3.22
C ARG A 29 13.82 19.89 3.42
N ASN A 30 13.95 20.59 4.54
CA ASN A 30 13.25 21.85 4.77
C ASN A 30 13.77 22.92 3.79
N ILE A 31 12.84 23.65 3.17
CA ILE A 31 13.15 24.75 2.26
C ILE A 31 12.49 26.07 2.65
N ASP A 32 11.50 26.04 3.56
CA ASP A 32 10.84 27.22 4.14
C ASP A 32 10.13 26.84 5.47
N GLU A 33 9.54 27.80 6.19
CA GLU A 33 8.95 27.65 7.53
C GLU A 33 8.04 26.42 7.71
N ASN A 34 7.29 26.02 6.68
CA ASN A 34 6.50 24.79 6.69
C ASN A 34 6.49 24.08 5.32
N LEU A 35 7.53 24.28 4.53
CA LEU A 35 7.67 23.68 3.21
C LEU A 35 8.92 22.79 3.15
N PHE A 36 8.72 21.57 2.70
CA PHE A 36 9.76 20.56 2.61
C PHE A 36 9.75 19.92 1.23
N ILE A 37 10.88 19.38 0.80
CA ILE A 37 10.97 18.51 -0.38
C ILE A 37 11.30 17.11 0.12
N MET A 38 10.51 16.12 -0.29
CA MET A 38 10.81 14.72 -0.01
C MET A 38 12.16 14.35 -0.63
N SER A 39 13.07 13.81 0.19
CA SER A 39 14.39 13.41 -0.31
C SER A 39 14.27 12.17 -1.19
N GLU A 40 15.16 12.03 -2.17
CA GLU A 40 15.19 10.86 -3.07
C GLU A 40 15.36 9.54 -2.31
N ASN A 41 16.19 9.53 -1.26
CA ASN A 41 16.38 8.37 -0.39
C ASN A 41 15.18 8.09 0.56
N ALA A 42 14.07 8.84 0.48
CA ALA A 42 12.90 8.55 1.30
C ALA A 42 12.23 7.22 0.94
N HIS A 43 12.41 6.79 -0.31
CA HIS A 43 11.87 5.54 -0.83
C HIS A 43 12.60 4.30 -0.29
N THR A 44 13.88 4.42 0.05
CA THR A 44 14.71 3.28 0.47
C THR A 44 14.24 2.62 1.76
N ARG A 45 13.45 3.34 2.55
CA ARG A 45 12.76 2.81 3.74
C ARG A 45 11.87 1.61 3.46
N PHE A 46 11.40 1.48 2.21
CA PHE A 46 10.53 0.39 1.77
C PHE A 46 11.29 -0.77 1.14
N ASP A 47 12.57 -0.60 0.78
CA ASP A 47 13.33 -1.59 0.00
C ASP A 47 13.30 -2.97 0.65
N GLN A 48 13.59 -3.06 1.95
CA GLN A 48 13.62 -4.32 2.67
C GLN A 48 12.25 -5.01 2.72
N VAL A 49 11.17 -4.23 2.88
CA VAL A 49 9.80 -4.79 2.93
C VAL A 49 9.41 -5.31 1.56
N ILE A 50 9.69 -4.55 0.50
CA ILE A 50 9.39 -4.94 -0.88
C ILE A 50 10.23 -6.14 -1.30
N SER A 51 11.53 -6.15 -1.02
CA SER A 51 12.41 -7.28 -1.35
C SER A 51 11.96 -8.57 -0.66
N THR A 52 11.56 -8.47 0.62
CA THR A 52 11.04 -9.61 1.39
C THR A 52 9.72 -10.13 0.82
N PHE A 53 8.81 -9.23 0.43
CA PHE A 53 7.55 -9.64 -0.19
C PHE A 53 7.77 -10.33 -1.54
N VAL A 54 8.68 -9.80 -2.36
CA VAL A 54 8.97 -10.33 -3.70
C VAL A 54 9.68 -11.67 -3.65
N SER A 55 10.47 -11.93 -2.60
CA SER A 55 11.14 -13.22 -2.41
C SER A 55 10.22 -14.37 -2.02
N ILE A 56 8.94 -14.10 -1.74
CA ILE A 56 7.95 -15.14 -1.42
C ILE A 56 7.66 -15.95 -2.68
N ASP A 57 7.71 -17.28 -2.56
CA ASP A 57 7.24 -18.19 -3.60
C ASP A 57 5.71 -18.06 -3.76
N THR A 58 5.27 -17.58 -4.92
CA THR A 58 3.86 -17.24 -5.17
C THR A 58 2.99 -18.49 -5.18
N ASP A 59 3.43 -19.59 -5.78
CA ASP A 59 2.66 -20.82 -5.87
C ASP A 59 2.47 -21.45 -4.49
N ALA A 60 3.55 -21.55 -3.71
CA ALA A 60 3.50 -22.04 -2.34
C ALA A 60 2.59 -21.15 -1.46
N ALA A 61 2.71 -19.82 -1.57
CA ALA A 61 1.85 -18.90 -0.84
C ALA A 61 0.38 -19.06 -1.21
N MET A 62 0.06 -19.30 -2.49
CA MET A 62 -1.30 -19.50 -2.96
C MET A 62 -1.90 -20.84 -2.51
N LEU A 63 -1.09 -21.89 -2.33
CA LEU A 63 -1.53 -23.13 -1.69
C LEU A 63 -1.98 -22.87 -0.24
N PHE A 64 -1.19 -22.12 0.54
CA PHE A 64 -1.56 -21.72 1.89
C PHE A 64 -2.80 -20.82 1.91
N TYR A 65 -2.90 -19.87 0.97
CA TYR A 65 -4.07 -19.01 0.83
C TYR A 65 -5.35 -19.84 0.65
N ARG A 66 -5.35 -20.81 -0.28
CA ARG A 66 -6.52 -21.66 -0.55
C ARG A 66 -6.94 -22.49 0.66
N MET A 67 -5.97 -23.00 1.41
CA MET A 67 -6.23 -23.73 2.66
C MET A 67 -6.90 -22.83 3.71
N LEU A 68 -6.51 -21.55 3.78
CA LEU A 68 -7.03 -20.58 4.77
C LEU A 68 -8.23 -19.78 4.28
N SER A 69 -8.59 -19.84 3.00
CA SER A 69 -9.68 -19.06 2.39
C SER A 69 -11.01 -19.18 3.15
N PRO A 70 -11.46 -20.38 3.62
CA PRO A 70 -12.67 -20.47 4.45
C PRO A 70 -12.60 -19.64 5.73
N LEU A 71 -11.44 -19.55 6.38
CA LEU A 71 -11.25 -18.75 7.60
C LEU A 71 -11.25 -17.24 7.28
N PHE A 72 -10.66 -16.85 6.15
CA PHE A 72 -10.74 -15.45 5.71
C PHE A 72 -12.18 -15.05 5.38
N GLN A 73 -12.92 -15.91 4.68
CA GLN A 73 -14.33 -15.66 4.38
C GLN A 73 -15.17 -15.55 5.65
N GLN A 74 -14.94 -16.43 6.64
CA GLN A 74 -15.61 -16.35 7.94
C GLN A 74 -15.30 -15.02 8.65
N ALA A 75 -14.02 -14.65 8.79
CA ALA A 75 -13.63 -13.40 9.44
C ALA A 75 -14.18 -12.16 8.70
N TYR A 76 -14.29 -12.23 7.37
CA TYR A 76 -14.87 -11.14 6.57
C TYR A 76 -16.39 -11.00 6.80
N ALA A 77 -17.10 -12.12 6.93
CA ALA A 77 -18.52 -12.15 7.30
C ALA A 77 -18.76 -11.62 8.74
N GLU A 78 -17.87 -11.92 9.67
CA GLU A 78 -17.94 -11.46 11.08
C GLU A 78 -17.85 -9.93 11.20
N ILE A 79 -17.09 -9.27 10.31
CA ILE A 79 -17.03 -7.80 10.25
C ILE A 79 -18.13 -7.16 9.37
N GLY A 80 -19.15 -7.94 8.97
CA GLY A 80 -20.36 -7.44 8.33
C GLY A 80 -20.53 -7.78 6.84
N PHE A 81 -19.54 -8.39 6.19
CA PHE A 81 -19.57 -8.68 4.74
C PHE A 81 -20.05 -10.12 4.45
N ARG A 82 -21.25 -10.48 4.92
CA ARG A 82 -21.75 -11.87 4.88
C ARG A 82 -22.02 -12.43 3.47
N ASN A 83 -22.35 -11.56 2.52
CA ASN A 83 -22.74 -11.95 1.16
C ASN A 83 -21.74 -11.44 0.11
N VAL A 84 -20.48 -11.21 0.52
CA VAL A 84 -19.41 -10.73 -0.35
C VAL A 84 -18.26 -11.72 -0.28
N SER A 85 -17.77 -12.13 -1.45
CA SER A 85 -16.60 -12.99 -1.57
C SER A 85 -15.34 -12.24 -1.13
N PHE A 86 -14.60 -12.81 -0.19
CA PHE A 86 -13.31 -12.28 0.22
C PHE A 86 -12.29 -12.36 -0.93
N ASP A 87 -12.35 -13.40 -1.76
CA ASP A 87 -11.47 -13.56 -2.93
C ASP A 87 -11.69 -12.43 -3.95
N ASP A 88 -12.94 -12.05 -4.21
CA ASP A 88 -13.27 -10.92 -5.10
C ASP A 88 -12.82 -9.58 -4.51
N THR A 89 -12.91 -9.45 -3.19
CA THR A 89 -12.43 -8.28 -2.46
C THR A 89 -10.92 -8.17 -2.52
N LEU A 90 -10.20 -9.28 -2.36
CA LEU A 90 -8.74 -9.36 -2.51
C LEU A 90 -8.31 -9.01 -3.93
N ARG A 91 -9.01 -9.54 -4.94
CA ARG A 91 -8.78 -9.18 -6.35
C ARG A 91 -8.97 -7.68 -6.58
N SER A 92 -10.03 -7.10 -6.00
CA SER A 92 -10.32 -5.67 -6.09
C SER A 92 -9.27 -4.80 -5.39
N ALA A 93 -8.75 -5.24 -4.25
CA ALA A 93 -7.64 -4.59 -3.54
C ALA A 93 -6.35 -4.60 -4.38
N ILE A 94 -6.00 -5.75 -4.97
CA ILE A 94 -4.85 -5.86 -5.87
C ILE A 94 -5.03 -4.93 -7.08
N ASN A 95 -6.19 -4.98 -7.74
CA ASN A 95 -6.49 -4.12 -8.88
C ASN A 95 -6.44 -2.62 -8.53
N THR A 96 -6.77 -2.26 -7.30
CA THR A 96 -6.64 -0.90 -6.79
C THR A 96 -5.18 -0.41 -6.74
N VAL A 97 -4.26 -1.30 -6.38
CA VAL A 97 -2.82 -1.01 -6.45
C VAL A 97 -2.35 -0.97 -7.90
N LEU A 98 -2.77 -1.93 -8.73
CA LEU A 98 -2.32 -2.05 -10.12
C LEU A 98 -2.73 -0.88 -11.01
N ARG A 99 -3.90 -0.27 -10.76
CA ARG A 99 -4.41 0.87 -11.57
C ARG A 99 -3.68 2.19 -11.36
N PHE A 100 -2.82 2.29 -10.34
CA PHE A 100 -2.08 3.53 -10.09
C PHE A 100 -1.12 3.81 -11.25
N ASN A 101 -1.10 5.04 -11.74
CA ASN A 101 -0.06 5.52 -12.65
C ASN A 101 0.89 6.40 -11.84
N ASN A 102 2.20 6.12 -11.92
CA ASN A 102 3.17 6.85 -11.11
C ASN A 102 3.13 8.34 -11.44
N VAL A 103 3.17 9.17 -10.39
CA VAL A 103 3.44 10.60 -10.48
C VAL A 103 4.95 10.77 -10.33
N GLU A 104 5.56 11.73 -11.02
CA GLU A 104 6.99 12.01 -10.87
C GLU A 104 7.22 13.17 -9.89
N GLY A 105 8.37 13.13 -9.21
CA GLY A 105 8.79 14.19 -8.29
C GLY A 105 9.44 15.38 -9.01
N PRO A 106 9.94 16.38 -8.24
CA PRO A 106 10.08 16.37 -6.78
C PRO A 106 8.76 16.59 -6.04
N TYR A 107 8.58 15.90 -4.91
CA TYR A 107 7.36 16.01 -4.10
C TYR A 107 7.54 17.04 -3.00
N GLN A 108 6.78 18.13 -3.08
CA GLN A 108 6.70 19.11 -2.01
C GLN A 108 5.76 18.62 -0.90
N LEU A 109 6.14 18.89 0.34
CA LEU A 109 5.45 18.44 1.54
C LEU A 109 5.22 19.62 2.49
N VAL A 110 4.13 19.54 3.25
CA VAL A 110 3.85 20.40 4.40
C VAL A 110 3.69 19.56 5.66
N LYS A 111 3.93 20.12 6.84
CA LYS A 111 3.84 19.41 8.11
C LYS A 111 2.93 20.16 9.10
N PRO A 112 1.60 20.18 8.87
CA PRO A 112 0.65 20.86 9.77
C PRO A 112 0.50 20.16 11.13
N SER A 113 0.91 18.89 11.26
CA SER A 113 0.91 18.12 12.51
C SER A 113 2.11 17.16 12.56
N VAL A 114 2.00 16.01 13.22
CA VAL A 114 3.09 15.03 13.33
C VAL A 114 3.48 14.46 11.95
N MET A 115 2.52 14.33 11.04
CA MET A 115 2.72 13.70 9.72
C MET A 115 2.92 14.72 8.61
N TYR A 116 3.73 14.35 7.62
CA TYR A 116 3.81 15.07 6.35
C TYR A 116 2.58 14.80 5.48
N LEU A 117 2.12 15.84 4.80
CA LEU A 117 1.14 15.80 3.70
C LEU A 117 1.81 16.29 2.42
N TYR A 118 1.29 15.90 1.26
CA TYR A 118 1.70 16.48 -0.01
C TYR A 118 1.18 17.91 -0.12
N ALA A 119 2.04 18.83 -0.54
CA ALA A 119 1.67 20.22 -0.77
C ALA A 119 0.82 20.38 -2.04
N ASP A 120 1.07 19.52 -3.04
CA ASP A 120 0.27 19.47 -4.27
C ASP A 120 -1.09 18.82 -3.99
N ALA A 121 -2.15 19.61 -4.13
CA ALA A 121 -3.53 19.16 -3.92
C ALA A 121 -3.95 18.04 -4.87
N SER A 122 -3.38 17.96 -6.08
CA SER A 122 -3.68 16.87 -7.02
C SER A 122 -3.17 15.52 -6.50
N ILE A 123 -2.07 15.53 -5.75
CA ILE A 123 -1.48 14.35 -5.10
C ILE A 123 -2.19 14.07 -3.77
N GLU A 124 -2.41 15.09 -2.95
CA GLU A 124 -3.00 14.90 -1.61
C GLU A 124 -4.45 14.40 -1.67
N ASN A 125 -5.17 14.72 -2.75
CA ASN A 125 -6.53 14.23 -3.00
C ASN A 125 -6.59 12.84 -3.67
N LEU A 126 -5.45 12.21 -3.98
CA LEU A 126 -5.45 10.82 -4.44
C LEU A 126 -5.96 9.87 -3.35
N GLN A 127 -6.40 8.68 -3.78
CA GLN A 127 -6.70 7.57 -2.88
C GLN A 127 -5.50 7.32 -1.95
N ASP A 128 -5.76 7.03 -0.67
CA ASP A 128 -4.70 6.86 0.33
C ASP A 128 -3.69 5.79 -0.07
N VAL A 129 -4.15 4.71 -0.70
CA VAL A 129 -3.27 3.67 -1.25
C VAL A 129 -2.34 4.22 -2.34
N HIS A 130 -2.80 5.14 -3.19
CA HIS A 130 -1.98 5.76 -4.23
C HIS A 130 -0.96 6.73 -3.64
N LYS A 131 -1.35 7.51 -2.62
CA LYS A 131 -0.39 8.30 -1.82
C LYS A 131 0.67 7.41 -1.18
N GLN A 132 0.28 6.24 -0.67
CA GLN A 132 1.21 5.26 -0.12
C GLN A 132 2.17 4.70 -1.18
N LEU A 133 1.71 4.45 -2.42
CA LEU A 133 2.58 4.03 -3.52
C LEU A 133 3.59 5.13 -3.90
N ILE A 134 3.21 6.40 -3.85
CA ILE A 134 4.14 7.51 -4.03
C ILE A 134 5.21 7.49 -2.93
N ARG A 135 4.84 7.25 -1.67
CA ARG A 135 5.82 7.11 -0.57
C ARG A 135 6.76 5.93 -0.77
N ILE A 136 6.25 4.82 -1.28
CA ILE A 136 7.04 3.62 -1.63
C ILE A 136 8.06 3.92 -2.73
N GLY A 137 7.72 4.81 -3.66
CA GLY A 137 8.58 5.22 -4.76
C GLY A 137 8.35 4.43 -6.05
N PRO A 138 8.79 4.96 -7.20
CA PRO A 138 8.44 4.42 -8.51
C PRO A 138 8.99 3.01 -8.74
N ASP A 139 10.25 2.75 -8.37
CA ASP A 139 10.93 1.47 -8.59
C ASP A 139 10.29 0.36 -7.74
N ASN A 140 10.19 0.59 -6.44
CA ASN A 140 9.54 -0.34 -5.51
C ASN A 140 8.06 -0.57 -5.86
N THR A 141 7.36 0.46 -6.33
CA THR A 141 5.97 0.34 -6.81
C THR A 141 5.88 -0.53 -8.06
N ALA A 142 6.81 -0.40 -9.00
CA ALA A 142 6.85 -1.24 -10.20
C ALA A 142 7.08 -2.72 -9.83
N ILE A 143 8.04 -2.98 -8.94
CA ILE A 143 8.36 -4.31 -8.43
C ILE A 143 7.15 -4.92 -7.68
N LEU A 144 6.55 -4.15 -6.77
CA LEU A 144 5.35 -4.56 -6.03
C LEU A 144 4.22 -4.95 -6.98
N LYS A 145 3.92 -4.10 -7.98
CA LYS A 145 2.87 -4.36 -8.97
C LYS A 145 3.17 -5.60 -9.80
N ALA A 146 4.43 -5.84 -10.18
CA ALA A 146 4.81 -7.07 -10.88
C ALA A 146 4.47 -8.30 -10.04
N LYS A 147 4.89 -8.32 -8.76
CA LYS A 147 4.60 -9.44 -7.86
C LYS A 147 3.10 -9.64 -7.63
N LEU A 148 2.34 -8.56 -7.45
CA LEU A 148 0.89 -8.62 -7.28
C LEU A 148 0.16 -9.17 -8.53
N ARG A 149 0.71 -8.98 -9.74
CA ARG A 149 0.16 -9.60 -10.95
C ARG A 149 0.32 -11.12 -10.97
N GLU A 150 1.40 -11.65 -10.38
CA GLU A 150 1.55 -13.10 -10.19
C GLU A 150 0.42 -13.62 -9.30
N PHE A 151 0.24 -13.02 -8.12
CA PHE A 151 -0.82 -13.41 -7.18
C PHE A 151 -2.22 -13.34 -7.81
N VAL A 152 -2.56 -12.26 -8.52
CA VAL A 152 -3.90 -12.10 -9.09
C VAL A 152 -4.20 -13.08 -10.22
N SER A 153 -3.17 -13.61 -10.90
CA SER A 153 -3.34 -14.65 -11.93
C SER A 153 -3.69 -16.02 -11.37
N LEU A 154 -3.41 -16.25 -10.07
CA LEU A 154 -3.62 -17.52 -9.37
C LEU A 154 -4.84 -17.51 -8.42
N LEU A 155 -5.37 -16.31 -8.13
CA LEU A 155 -6.65 -16.08 -7.45
C LEU A 155 -7.80 -16.38 -8.41
#